data_AF-A0A9E5ISL0-F1
#
_entry.id   AF-A0A9E5ISL0-F1
#
_cell.length_a   1.000
_cell.length_b   1.000
_cell.length_c   1.000
_cell.angle_alpha   90.00
_cell.angle_beta   90.00
_cell.angle_gamma   90.00
#
_symmetry.space_group_name_H-M   'P 1'
#
loop_
_entity.id
_entity.type
_entity.pdbx_description
1 polymer ?
#
loop_
_entity_poly.entity_id
_entity_poly.type
_entity_poly.pdbx_seq_one_letter_code
_entity_poly.pdbx_strand_id
1 'polypeptide(L)'
;MPAPSATRLSLVRSLRFCAGHRLLGHEGRCAFLHGHNYRVEVEVEALGGGTEVDEVGRVVDFALIKRRLLGWLDAQWDHTFILWEKDVTALAAVKSAN
;
A
#
# COMPACT_ATOMS: atom_id res chain seq x y z
N MET A 1 -0.88 -42.32 8.94
CA MET A 1 -1.75 -41.20 8.53
C MET A 1 -0.98 -40.36 7.53
N PRO A 2 -1.55 -39.99 6.37
CA PRO A 2 -0.85 -39.09 5.45
C PRO A 2 -0.61 -37.75 6.17
N ALA A 3 0.57 -37.17 5.97
CA ALA A 3 0.85 -35.82 6.44
C ALA A 3 -0.20 -34.87 5.84
N PRO A 4 -0.76 -33.92 6.63
CA PRO A 4 -1.72 -32.97 6.08
C PRO A 4 -1.10 -32.26 4.88
N SER A 5 -1.81 -32.33 3.75
CA SER A 5 -1.47 -31.55 2.56
C SER A 5 -1.36 -30.08 2.96
N ALA A 6 -0.21 -29.46 2.67
CA ALA A 6 0.00 -28.04 2.91
C ALA A 6 -1.17 -27.25 2.30
N THR A 7 -1.94 -26.56 3.14
CA THR A 7 -3.11 -25.80 2.71
C THR A 7 -2.74 -24.33 2.75
N ARG A 8 -2.72 -23.67 1.60
CA ARG A 8 -2.44 -22.23 1.55
C ARG A 8 -3.57 -21.47 2.24
N LEU A 9 -3.24 -20.77 3.34
CA LEU A 9 -4.17 -19.91 4.07
C LEU A 9 -3.69 -18.46 3.97
N SER A 10 -4.47 -17.62 3.31
CA SER A 10 -4.19 -16.19 3.20
C SER A 10 -5.43 -15.34 3.48
N LEU A 11 -5.19 -14.08 3.80
CA LEU A 11 -6.21 -13.04 3.87
C LEU A 11 -5.80 -11.85 3.01
N VAL A 12 -6.78 -11.13 2.49
CA VAL A 12 -6.56 -9.90 1.71
C VAL A 12 -7.29 -8.76 2.37
N ARG A 13 -6.59 -7.65 2.59
CA ARG A 13 -7.18 -6.38 3.05
C ARG A 13 -7.03 -5.32 1.97
N SER A 14 -8.17 -4.72 1.58
CA SER A 14 -8.18 -3.56 0.70
C SER A 14 -8.14 -2.26 1.51
N LEU A 15 -7.20 -1.38 1.16
CA LEU A 15 -7.02 -0.03 1.68
C LEU A 15 -7.12 0.98 0.53
N ARG A 16 -7.43 2.24 0.86
CA ARG A 16 -7.56 3.33 -0.12
C ARG A 16 -6.91 4.59 0.42
N PHE A 17 -6.32 5.38 -0.47
CA PHE A 17 -5.81 6.72 -0.19
C PHE A 17 -5.86 7.56 -1.46
N CYS A 18 -5.85 8.87 -1.32
CA CYS A 18 -5.85 9.81 -2.43
C CYS A 18 -4.51 10.55 -2.47
N ALA A 19 -3.85 10.58 -3.62
CA ALA A 19 -2.61 11.33 -3.76
C ALA A 19 -2.47 11.95 -5.15
N GLY A 20 -1.79 13.09 -5.20
CA GLY A 20 -1.27 13.68 -6.42
C GLY A 20 0.04 13.03 -6.83
N HIS A 21 0.36 13.04 -8.13
CA HIS A 21 1.66 12.64 -8.66
C HIS A 21 1.86 13.15 -10.09
N ARG A 22 3.04 12.92 -10.64
CA ARG A 22 3.30 12.92 -12.08
C ARG A 22 4.46 11.98 -12.39
N LEU A 23 4.58 11.59 -13.65
CA LEU A 23 5.66 10.74 -14.14
C LEU A 23 6.66 11.58 -14.93
N LEU A 24 7.84 11.85 -14.34
CA LEU A 24 8.89 12.64 -14.98
C LEU A 24 9.37 11.98 -16.27
N GLY A 25 9.31 12.72 -17.38
CA GLY A 25 9.76 12.25 -18.69
C GLY A 25 8.73 11.39 -19.45
N HIS A 26 7.53 11.21 -18.92
CA HIS A 26 6.46 10.48 -19.60
C HIS A 26 5.97 11.25 -20.84
N GLU A 27 5.71 10.56 -21.95
CA GLU A 27 5.38 11.17 -23.24
C GLU A 27 3.94 11.70 -23.33
N GLY A 28 3.04 11.16 -22.51
CA GLY A 28 1.62 11.50 -22.47
C GLY A 28 1.17 12.34 -21.27
N ARG A 29 -0.15 12.38 -21.05
CA ARG A 29 -0.82 13.18 -20.01
C ARG A 29 -0.30 12.96 -18.58
N CYS A 30 0.31 11.81 -18.30
CA CYS A 30 0.86 11.50 -16.98
C CYS A 30 2.09 12.35 -16.61
N ALA A 31 2.71 13.09 -17.55
CA ALA A 31 3.79 14.03 -17.26
C ALA A 31 3.34 15.33 -16.57
N PHE A 32 2.03 15.61 -16.57
CA PHE A 32 1.47 16.74 -15.85
C PHE A 32 1.09 16.35 -14.41
N LEU A 33 1.09 17.32 -13.50
CA LEU A 33 0.58 17.11 -12.14
C LEU A 33 -0.90 16.73 -12.22
N HIS A 34 -1.23 15.58 -11.66
CA HIS A 34 -2.59 15.03 -11.56
C HIS A 34 -2.68 14.18 -10.29
N GLY A 35 -3.78 13.43 -10.10
CA GLY A 35 -3.92 12.56 -8.94
C GLY A 35 -4.86 11.39 -9.19
N HIS A 36 -4.89 10.46 -8.24
CA HIS A 36 -5.71 9.26 -8.28
C HIS A 36 -6.26 8.91 -6.90
N ASN A 37 -7.33 8.12 -6.93
CA ASN A 37 -7.82 7.39 -5.77
C ASN A 37 -7.19 5.99 -5.80
N TYR A 38 -6.07 5.83 -5.10
CA TYR A 38 -5.33 4.57 -5.07
C TYR A 38 -6.08 3.52 -4.25
N ARG A 39 -6.02 2.27 -4.72
CA ARG A 39 -6.43 1.07 -3.99
C ARG A 39 -5.20 0.21 -3.76
N VAL A 40 -4.93 -0.14 -2.51
CA VAL A 40 -3.86 -1.06 -2.13
C VAL A 40 -4.50 -2.35 -1.64
N GLU A 41 -4.06 -3.48 -2.17
CA GLU A 41 -4.44 -4.80 -1.68
C GLU A 41 -3.25 -5.41 -0.97
N VAL A 42 -3.44 -5.70 0.31
CA VAL A 42 -2.44 -6.32 1.16
C VAL A 42 -2.85 -7.76 1.37
N GLU A 43 -2.15 -8.67 0.71
CA GLU A 43 -2.27 -10.11 0.97
C GLU A 43 -1.27 -10.51 2.06
N VAL A 44 -1.75 -11.25 3.07
CA VAL A 44 -0.92 -11.85 4.11
C VAL A 44 -1.20 -13.35 4.10
N GLU A 45 -0.13 -14.13 4.00
CA GLU A 45 -0.19 -15.59 3.97
C GLU A 45 0.41 -16.18 5.25
N ALA A 46 -0.27 -17.17 5.82
CA ALA A 46 0.25 -17.92 6.94
C ALA A 46 1.39 -18.84 6.50
N LEU A 47 2.46 -18.87 7.29
CA LEU A 47 3.59 -19.76 7.09
C LEU A 47 3.22 -21.22 7.45
N GLY A 48 4.18 -22.13 7.29
CA GLY A 48 3.98 -23.55 7.62
C GLY A 48 2.87 -24.24 6.82
N GLY A 49 2.59 -23.77 5.59
CA GLY A 49 1.50 -24.29 4.77
C GLY A 49 0.13 -24.11 5.44
N GLY A 50 -0.11 -22.94 6.01
CA GLY A 50 -1.36 -22.55 6.66
C GLY A 50 -1.52 -23.01 8.11
N THR A 51 -0.46 -23.58 8.72
CA THR A 51 -0.50 -24.06 10.11
C THR A 51 0.01 -23.04 11.11
N GLU A 52 0.81 -22.06 10.68
CA GLU A 52 1.32 -20.98 11.55
C GLU A 52 0.30 -19.83 11.62
N VAL A 53 -0.66 -19.99 12.54
CA VAL A 53 -1.71 -19.02 12.86
C VAL A 53 -1.64 -18.65 14.34
N ASP A 54 -2.29 -17.54 14.73
CA ASP A 54 -2.37 -17.13 16.12
C ASP A 54 -3.22 -18.09 16.98
N GLU A 55 -3.26 -17.86 18.30
CA GLU A 55 -3.94 -18.74 19.28
C GLU A 55 -5.43 -18.98 18.98
N VAL A 56 -6.06 -18.10 18.18
CA VAL A 56 -7.47 -18.18 17.80
C VAL A 56 -7.66 -18.51 16.31
N GLY A 57 -6.59 -18.91 15.62
CA GLY A 57 -6.62 -19.44 14.25
C GLY A 57 -6.56 -18.38 13.14
N ARG A 58 -6.09 -17.16 13.41
CA ARG A 58 -5.97 -16.10 12.40
C ARG A 58 -4.57 -16.06 11.81
N VAL A 59 -4.48 -15.72 10.52
CA VAL A 59 -3.19 -15.40 9.87
C VAL A 59 -2.57 -14.16 10.52
N VAL A 60 -3.38 -13.11 10.71
CA VAL A 60 -3.01 -11.89 11.44
C VAL A 60 -4.27 -11.13 11.84
N ASP A 61 -4.22 -10.38 12.95
CA ASP A 61 -5.30 -9.49 13.35
C ASP A 61 -5.43 -8.29 12.39
N PHE A 62 -6.64 -8.04 11.87
CA PHE A 62 -6.91 -6.89 11.01
C PHE A 62 -6.62 -5.54 11.67
N ALA A 63 -6.75 -5.42 12.98
CA ALA A 63 -6.38 -4.21 13.72
C ALA A 63 -4.88 -3.92 13.65
N LEU A 64 -4.03 -4.95 13.53
CA LEU A 64 -2.59 -4.77 13.31
C LEU A 64 -2.32 -4.22 11.91
N ILE A 65 -2.94 -4.80 10.88
CA ILE A 65 -2.85 -4.32 9.49
C ILE A 65 -3.29 -2.86 9.42
N LYS A 66 -4.44 -2.53 10.02
CA LYS A 66 -4.95 -1.15 10.06
C LYS A 66 -3.96 -0.21 10.75
N ARG A 67 -3.50 -0.53 11.96
CA ARG A 67 -2.58 0.36 12.70
C ARG A 67 -1.24 0.59 11.97
N ARG A 68 -0.71 -0.45 11.31
CA ARG A 68 0.63 -0.38 10.71
C ARG A 68 0.60 0.15 9.29
N LEU A 69 -0.26 -0.41 8.43
CA LEU A 69 -0.30 -0.08 7.01
C LEU A 69 -1.20 1.13 6.73
N LEU A 70 -2.45 1.12 7.21
CA LEU A 70 -3.32 2.27 7.01
C LEU A 70 -2.78 3.50 7.75
N GLY A 71 -2.33 3.34 9.00
CA GLY A 71 -1.73 4.46 9.75
C GLY A 71 -0.50 5.07 9.05
N TRP A 72 0.32 4.25 8.38
CA TRP A 72 1.44 4.76 7.60
C TRP A 72 0.99 5.44 6.30
N LEU A 73 0.05 4.84 5.57
CA LEU A 73 -0.52 5.44 4.35
C LEU A 73 -1.15 6.80 4.66
N ASP A 74 -1.96 6.90 5.72
CA ASP A 74 -2.59 8.13 6.17
C ASP A 74 -1.54 9.19 6.54
N ALA A 75 -0.47 8.79 7.24
CA ALA A 75 0.55 9.72 7.71
C ALA A 75 1.52 10.19 6.61
N GLN A 76 1.70 9.44 5.54
CA GLN A 76 2.76 9.68 4.56
C GLN A 76 2.24 10.01 3.17
N TRP A 77 1.18 9.33 2.72
CA TRP A 77 0.76 9.35 1.31
C TRP A 77 -0.63 9.92 1.10
N ASP A 78 -1.56 9.73 2.02
CA ASP A 78 -2.92 10.26 1.87
C ASP A 78 -2.93 11.79 1.90
N HIS A 79 -3.68 12.39 0.97
CA HIS A 79 -3.76 13.83 0.74
C HIS A 79 -2.40 14.51 0.48
N THR A 80 -1.42 13.77 -0.08
CA THR A 80 -0.09 14.31 -0.42
C THR A 80 0.19 14.28 -1.92
N PHE A 81 1.37 14.75 -2.33
CA PHE A 81 1.94 14.54 -3.66
C PHE A 81 3.13 13.58 -3.61
N ILE A 82 3.02 12.44 -4.30
CA ILE A 82 4.10 11.46 -4.46
C ILE A 82 4.91 11.82 -5.70
N LEU A 83 6.14 12.28 -5.50
CA LEU A 83 7.02 12.75 -6.57
C LEU A 83 8.37 12.04 -6.51
N TRP A 84 8.99 11.86 -7.68
CA TRP A 84 10.36 11.39 -7.74
C TRP A 84 11.30 12.49 -7.24
N GLU A 85 12.27 12.12 -6.40
CA GLU A 85 13.27 13.05 -5.84
C GLU A 85 14.09 13.82 -6.91
N LYS A 86 14.21 13.28 -8.14
CA LYS A 86 14.91 13.95 -9.25
C LYS A 86 14.03 14.91 -10.04
N ASP A 87 12.72 14.95 -9.75
CA ASP A 87 11.79 15.88 -10.36
C ASP A 87 11.81 17.24 -9.66
N VAL A 88 12.94 17.94 -9.81
CA VAL A 88 13.19 19.22 -9.14
C VAL A 88 12.11 20.27 -9.43
N THR A 89 11.53 20.24 -10.62
CA THR A 89 10.48 21.18 -11.04
C THR A 89 9.17 20.91 -10.32
N ALA A 90 8.71 19.66 -10.25
CA ALA A 90 7.49 19.34 -9.50
C ALA A 90 7.69 19.53 -7.99
N LEU A 91 8.85 19.15 -7.47
CA LEU A 91 9.19 19.37 -6.06
C LEU A 91 9.14 20.85 -5.71
N ALA A 92 9.70 21.72 -6.55
CA ALA A 92 9.62 23.17 -6.34
C ALA A 92 8.17 23.67 -6.39
N ALA A 93 7.38 23.24 -7.38
CA ALA A 93 6.00 23.66 -7.54
C ALA A 93 5.11 23.27 -6.35
N VAL A 94 5.22 22.02 -5.87
CA VAL A 94 4.46 21.56 -4.69
C VAL A 94 4.93 22.27 -3.42
N LYS A 95 6.24 22.45 -3.24
CA LYS A 95 6.78 23.16 -2.06
C LYS A 95 6.39 24.64 -2.00
N SER A 96 6.15 25.29 -3.15
CA SER A 96 5.69 26.68 -3.19
C SER A 96 4.19 26.86 -2.91
N ALA A 97 3.42 25.76 -2.91
CA ALA A 97 1.96 25.81 -2.72
C ALA A 97 1.53 25.67 -1.25
N ASN A 98 2.48 25.42 -0.34
CA ASN A 98 2.31 25.33 1.12
C ASN A 98 3.21 26.34 1.82
#